data_AF-A0AAA9TAX1-F1
#
_entry.id   AF-A0AAA9TAX1-F1
#
_cell.length_a   1.000
_cell.length_b   1.000
_cell.length_c   1.000
_cell.angle_alpha   90.00
_cell.angle_beta   90.00
_cell.angle_gamma   90.00
#
_symmetry.space_group_name_H-M   'P 1'
#
loop_
_entity.id
_entity.type
_entity.pdbx_description
1 polymer ?
#
loop_
_entity_poly.entity_id
_entity_poly.type
_entity_poly.pdbx_seq_one_letter_code
_entity_poly.pdbx_strand_id
1 'polypeptide(L)'
;MYTEEPQNEHLEDENVQSSTTPEILKATSANEHEETKETILPETEETKPQMEKKGSCPPQGTLNKAITNGAILFMIWCVVWAFSGPEVLPNGSLFGLLVIFYCALIGGKLLEVIRLPSVPEIPPLLGMLLAGFAVRNVPFLSDITYISNELSSTLRNTALTIILVRAGLGLDPQALKNLKRVCLRLSMGPCLMEACSTAVISHFLMNFPWQWGFLLGFVVGAVSPAVVVPSMLHLQEKGYGIEKGIPTLLIAASSLDDILAITGFNACFSIVFSSGNISSNVLSSLRDVILGVLLGIVLGMFARHFPGSDQLKYYNHFTDGSIRDVAENET
;
A
#
# COMPACT_ATOMS: atom_id res chain seq x y z
N MET A 1 24.53 -29.35 -35.52
CA MET A 1 25.72 -30.17 -35.83
C MET A 1 26.82 -29.23 -36.26
N TYR A 2 27.61 -28.75 -35.31
CA TYR A 2 28.83 -27.99 -35.51
C TYR A 2 29.83 -28.53 -34.49
N THR A 3 31.05 -28.81 -34.95
CA THR A 3 32.14 -29.38 -34.17
C THR A 3 33.28 -28.39 -34.13
N GLU A 4 33.87 -28.20 -32.96
CA GLU A 4 35.31 -28.43 -32.75
C GLU A 4 35.59 -28.53 -31.25
N GLU A 5 36.77 -29.04 -30.89
CA GLU A 5 37.10 -29.59 -29.57
C GLU A 5 38.38 -28.91 -28.97
N PRO A 6 39.08 -29.39 -27.92
CA PRO A 6 39.61 -28.50 -26.88
C PRO A 6 41.15 -28.33 -26.91
N GLN A 7 41.69 -27.58 -25.95
CA GLN A 7 43.11 -27.67 -25.57
C GLN A 7 43.36 -27.32 -24.08
N ASN A 8 44.04 -28.26 -23.41
CA ASN A 8 44.98 -28.25 -22.25
C ASN A 8 44.97 -27.07 -21.24
N GLU A 9 44.93 -27.28 -19.91
CA GLU A 9 45.78 -28.09 -18.99
C GLU A 9 47.16 -27.48 -18.63
N HIS A 10 47.26 -26.92 -17.41
CA HIS A 10 48.13 -27.31 -16.27
C HIS A 10 47.81 -26.33 -15.10
N LEU A 11 47.62 -26.73 -13.83
CA LEU A 11 48.62 -27.11 -12.79
C LEU A 11 49.67 -25.99 -12.55
N GLU A 12 50.07 -25.64 -11.32
CA GLU A 12 50.03 -26.35 -10.02
C GLU A 12 49.81 -25.39 -8.82
N ASP A 13 49.26 -25.91 -7.72
CA ASP A 13 49.64 -25.82 -6.28
C ASP A 13 50.40 -24.58 -5.70
N GLU A 14 50.36 -24.23 -4.40
CA GLU A 14 50.27 -25.07 -3.19
C GLU A 14 49.56 -24.35 -1.99
N ASN A 15 49.58 -24.96 -0.80
CA ASN A 15 48.88 -24.57 0.44
C ASN A 15 49.88 -24.08 1.54
N VAL A 16 49.43 -24.01 2.81
CA VAL A 16 50.20 -23.90 4.08
C VAL A 16 50.22 -22.51 4.77
N GLN A 17 49.12 -22.21 5.48
CA GLN A 17 49.06 -22.12 6.95
C GLN A 17 49.95 -21.10 7.72
N SER A 18 49.33 -20.21 8.53
CA SER A 18 49.46 -20.13 10.02
C SER A 18 48.97 -18.78 10.62
N SER A 19 48.90 -18.75 11.96
CA SER A 19 48.55 -17.67 12.90
C SER A 19 49.47 -16.41 12.81
N THR A 20 49.26 -15.28 13.51
CA THR A 20 48.81 -15.10 14.92
C THR A 20 48.42 -13.64 15.23
N THR A 21 47.62 -13.39 16.27
CA THR A 21 47.45 -12.08 16.92
C THR A 21 48.05 -12.10 18.34
N PRO A 22 48.76 -11.05 18.76
CA PRO A 22 48.62 -10.60 20.16
C PRO A 22 48.64 -9.06 20.35
N GLU A 23 47.87 -8.60 21.34
CA GLU A 23 48.23 -7.69 22.46
C GLU A 23 49.21 -6.49 22.27
N ILE A 24 49.16 -5.36 22.98
CA ILE A 24 48.24 -4.59 23.85
C ILE A 24 49.11 -3.43 24.45
N LEU A 25 48.53 -2.43 25.13
CA LEU A 25 49.18 -1.46 26.04
C LEU A 25 50.23 -0.45 25.50
N LYS A 26 49.88 0.84 25.60
CA LYS A 26 50.70 1.82 26.37
C LYS A 26 49.81 2.91 26.97
N ALA A 27 50.26 3.56 28.04
CA ALA A 27 49.49 4.50 28.85
C ALA A 27 50.26 5.82 29.10
N THR A 28 49.75 6.65 30.02
CA THR A 28 50.52 7.58 30.91
C THR A 28 50.37 9.11 30.70
N SER A 29 49.29 9.65 31.28
CA SER A 29 49.28 10.73 32.31
C SER A 29 49.48 12.23 31.98
N ALA A 30 49.20 13.04 33.03
CA ALA A 30 49.38 14.49 33.23
C ALA A 30 48.31 15.41 32.60
N ASN A 31 47.81 16.50 33.22
CA ASN A 31 47.89 17.07 34.60
C ASN A 31 46.78 18.17 34.73
N GLU A 32 46.45 18.88 35.83
CA GLU A 32 46.95 19.03 37.23
C GLU A 32 45.83 19.55 38.19
N HIS A 33 46.22 20.04 39.39
CA HIS A 33 45.47 20.75 40.46
C HIS A 33 44.53 19.92 41.40
N GLU A 34 44.66 19.83 42.75
CA GLU A 34 45.22 20.70 43.85
C GLU A 34 44.19 21.72 44.41
N GLU A 35 43.96 21.93 45.72
CA GLU A 35 44.15 21.15 46.97
C GLU A 35 43.23 21.76 48.08
N THR A 36 42.99 21.06 49.21
CA THR A 36 42.67 21.53 50.61
C THR A 36 41.79 20.47 51.32
N LYS A 37 42.28 19.58 52.22
CA LYS A 37 42.63 19.74 53.67
C LYS A 37 41.47 20.23 54.56
N GLU A 38 41.18 19.75 55.79
CA GLU A 38 41.64 18.66 56.70
C GLU A 38 40.62 18.58 57.91
N THR A 39 40.55 17.67 58.93
CA THR A 39 41.28 16.45 59.37
C THR A 39 40.48 15.62 60.44
N ILE A 40 40.78 14.32 60.63
CA ILE A 40 40.74 13.42 61.84
C ILE A 40 39.59 13.61 62.92
N LEU A 41 38.59 12.71 63.09
CA LEU A 41 38.48 11.43 63.88
C LEU A 41 38.38 11.58 65.44
N PRO A 42 37.90 10.60 66.27
CA PRO A 42 37.43 9.20 66.02
C PRO A 42 36.12 8.74 66.76
N GLU A 43 35.80 7.42 66.68
CA GLU A 43 34.95 6.57 67.59
C GLU A 43 33.42 6.83 67.75
N THR A 44 32.53 5.87 68.09
CA THR A 44 32.47 4.38 67.99
C THR A 44 31.02 3.93 68.29
N GLU A 45 30.38 3.07 67.47
CA GLU A 45 29.43 2.00 67.89
C GLU A 45 28.89 1.16 66.69
N GLU A 46 28.39 -0.06 66.94
CA GLU A 46 27.91 -1.02 65.93
C GLU A 46 26.38 -0.95 65.67
N THR A 47 25.92 -1.36 64.48
CA THR A 47 24.78 -2.31 64.32
C THR A 47 24.72 -2.93 62.91
N LYS A 48 24.21 -4.16 62.86
CA LYS A 48 24.12 -5.15 61.75
C LYS A 48 23.33 -4.74 60.48
N PRO A 49 23.36 -5.54 59.39
CA PRO A 49 23.43 -5.01 58.02
C PRO A 49 22.10 -4.62 57.40
N GLN A 50 22.15 -3.73 56.40
CA GLN A 50 21.04 -3.55 55.48
C GLN A 50 20.97 -4.72 54.49
N MET A 51 19.76 -5.24 54.29
CA MET A 51 19.44 -6.18 53.22
C MET A 51 19.69 -5.52 51.85
N GLU A 52 20.09 -6.32 50.85
CA GLU A 52 20.07 -5.88 49.46
C GLU A 52 18.65 -5.44 49.07
N LYS A 53 18.41 -4.12 49.00
CA LYS A 53 17.32 -3.59 48.19
C LYS A 53 17.70 -3.84 46.75
N LYS A 54 17.27 -5.00 46.23
CA LYS A 54 17.41 -5.43 44.84
C LYS A 54 16.68 -4.44 43.95
N GLY A 55 17.39 -3.37 43.57
CA GLY A 55 16.87 -2.25 42.82
C GLY A 55 16.20 -2.72 41.55
N SER A 56 15.07 -2.11 41.19
CA SER A 56 14.34 -2.47 39.98
C SER A 56 15.10 -1.98 38.75
N CYS A 57 16.11 -2.75 38.34
CA CYS A 57 16.62 -2.67 36.98
C CYS A 57 15.43 -2.92 36.05
N PRO A 58 15.11 -2.00 35.12
CA PRO A 58 14.13 -2.31 34.09
C PRO A 58 14.64 -3.55 33.34
N PRO A 59 13.76 -4.51 32.99
CA PRO A 59 14.21 -5.67 32.23
C PRO A 59 14.94 -5.20 30.96
N GLN A 60 16.06 -5.80 30.61
CA GLN A 60 16.81 -5.46 29.40
C GLN A 60 16.69 -6.58 28.38
N GLY A 61 16.75 -6.23 27.09
CA GLY A 61 16.53 -7.15 25.98
C GLY A 61 15.09 -7.25 25.48
N THR A 62 14.82 -8.29 24.71
CA THR A 62 13.59 -8.48 23.92
C THR A 62 12.30 -8.49 24.76
N LEU A 63 12.35 -9.07 25.97
CA LEU A 63 11.21 -9.14 26.88
C LEU A 63 10.64 -7.75 27.20
N ASN A 64 11.50 -6.78 27.53
CA ASN A 64 11.04 -5.42 27.85
C ASN A 64 10.53 -4.69 26.62
N LYS A 65 11.15 -4.90 25.45
CA LYS A 65 10.62 -4.34 24.20
C LYS A 65 9.22 -4.88 23.89
N ALA A 66 8.95 -6.16 24.16
CA ALA A 66 7.62 -6.75 24.05
C ALA A 66 6.62 -6.19 25.09
N ILE A 67 7.01 -6.11 26.37
CA ILE A 67 6.18 -5.56 27.45
C ILE A 67 5.86 -4.08 27.19
N THR A 68 6.85 -3.27 26.82
CA THR A 68 6.69 -1.84 26.53
C THR A 68 5.80 -1.63 25.30
N ASN A 69 6.01 -2.40 24.21
CA ASN A 69 5.12 -2.33 23.04
C ASN A 69 3.68 -2.75 23.38
N GLY A 70 3.50 -3.80 24.20
CA GLY A 70 2.18 -4.24 24.66
C GLY A 70 1.48 -3.21 25.54
N ALA A 71 2.21 -2.57 26.45
CA ALA A 71 1.71 -1.48 27.30
C ALA A 71 1.32 -0.25 26.47
N ILE A 72 2.14 0.14 25.47
CA ILE A 72 1.82 1.22 24.54
C ILE A 72 0.56 0.90 23.73
N LEU A 73 0.45 -0.32 23.19
CA LEU A 73 -0.73 -0.77 22.44
C LEU A 73 -2.00 -0.75 23.32
N PHE A 74 -1.90 -1.20 24.56
CA PHE A 74 -2.99 -1.16 25.54
C PHE A 74 -3.38 0.28 25.92
N MET A 75 -2.42 1.17 26.14
CA MET A 75 -2.70 2.58 26.41
C MET A 75 -3.37 3.27 25.22
N ILE A 76 -2.93 2.99 23.98
CA ILE A 76 -3.62 3.46 22.76
C ILE A 76 -5.04 2.91 22.70
N TRP A 77 -5.25 1.62 23.00
CA TRP A 77 -6.59 1.02 23.06
C TRP A 77 -7.50 1.69 24.10
N CYS A 78 -7.00 1.94 25.31
CA CYS A 78 -7.74 2.64 26.36
C CYS A 78 -8.09 4.08 25.98
N VAL A 79 -7.19 4.81 25.29
CA VAL A 79 -7.48 6.15 24.77
C VAL A 79 -8.54 6.09 23.67
N VAL A 80 -8.44 5.17 22.72
CA VAL A 80 -9.43 5.00 21.63
C VAL A 80 -10.79 4.60 22.19
N TRP A 81 -10.85 3.73 23.21
CA TRP A 81 -12.08 3.39 23.94
C TRP A 81 -12.66 4.58 24.72
N ALA A 82 -11.82 5.41 25.35
CA ALA A 82 -12.28 6.60 26.05
C ALA A 82 -12.89 7.67 25.12
N PHE A 83 -12.44 7.75 23.86
CA PHE A 83 -13.00 8.66 22.84
C PHE A 83 -14.17 8.07 22.05
N SER A 84 -14.13 6.78 21.69
CA SER A 84 -15.11 6.14 20.78
C SER A 84 -16.11 5.21 21.50
N GLY A 85 -16.01 5.06 22.82
CA GLY A 85 -16.96 4.34 23.65
C GLY A 85 -17.15 2.87 23.25
N PRO A 86 -18.41 2.36 23.20
CA PRO A 86 -18.68 0.94 23.01
C PRO A 86 -18.33 0.41 21.61
N GLU A 87 -18.10 1.26 20.60
CA GLU A 87 -17.74 0.80 19.25
C GLU A 87 -16.34 0.15 19.15
N VAL A 88 -15.54 0.25 20.22
CA VAL A 88 -14.22 -0.36 20.38
C VAL A 88 -14.28 -1.72 21.11
N LEU A 89 -15.42 -2.07 21.70
CA LEU A 89 -15.63 -3.40 22.31
C LEU A 89 -15.78 -4.48 21.23
N PRO A 90 -15.57 -5.77 21.53
CA PRO A 90 -16.01 -6.85 20.65
C PRO A 90 -17.48 -6.67 20.27
N ASN A 91 -17.82 -6.97 19.00
CA ASN A 91 -19.09 -6.64 18.33
C ASN A 91 -19.26 -5.15 17.96
N GLY A 92 -18.29 -4.28 18.25
CA GLY A 92 -18.25 -2.88 17.84
C GLY A 92 -17.64 -2.68 16.44
N SER A 93 -18.02 -1.59 15.76
CA SER A 93 -17.64 -1.33 14.36
C SER A 93 -16.12 -1.18 14.15
N LEU A 94 -15.43 -0.55 15.11
CA LEU A 94 -13.99 -0.31 15.08
C LEU A 94 -13.21 -1.57 15.45
N PHE A 95 -13.75 -2.39 16.36
CA PHE A 95 -13.21 -3.71 16.65
C PHE A 95 -13.25 -4.62 15.41
N GLY A 96 -14.41 -4.70 14.74
CA GLY A 96 -14.56 -5.46 13.50
C GLY A 96 -13.62 -4.99 12.40
N LEU A 97 -13.46 -3.66 12.24
CA LEU A 97 -12.51 -3.09 11.29
C LEU A 97 -11.06 -3.48 11.59
N LEU A 98 -10.62 -3.39 12.85
CA LEU A 98 -9.26 -3.76 13.25
C LEU A 98 -8.98 -5.26 13.05
N VAL A 99 -9.94 -6.13 13.39
CA VAL A 99 -9.80 -7.58 13.14
C VAL A 99 -9.69 -7.85 11.64
N ILE A 100 -10.56 -7.28 10.80
CA ILE A 100 -10.45 -7.47 9.34
C ILE A 100 -9.13 -6.91 8.79
N PHE A 101 -8.64 -5.78 9.30
CA PHE A 101 -7.34 -5.23 8.91
C PHE A 101 -6.17 -6.18 9.24
N TYR A 102 -6.10 -6.69 10.48
CA TYR A 102 -5.07 -7.66 10.85
C TYR A 102 -5.21 -8.99 10.11
N CYS A 103 -6.42 -9.52 9.95
CA CYS A 103 -6.68 -10.73 9.16
C CYS A 103 -6.25 -10.55 7.69
N ALA A 104 -6.51 -9.39 7.08
CA ALA A 104 -6.08 -9.08 5.72
C ALA A 104 -4.55 -9.02 5.61
N LEU A 105 -3.86 -8.33 6.52
CA LEU A 105 -2.39 -8.29 6.56
C LEU A 105 -1.79 -9.69 6.70
N ILE A 106 -2.33 -10.51 7.61
CA ILE A 106 -1.90 -11.90 7.81
C ILE A 106 -2.17 -12.74 6.56
N GLY A 107 -3.36 -12.66 5.96
CA GLY A 107 -3.71 -13.41 4.75
C GLY A 107 -2.85 -13.05 3.54
N GLY A 108 -2.57 -11.75 3.34
CA GLY A 108 -1.66 -11.27 2.30
C GLY A 108 -0.23 -11.79 2.49
N LYS A 109 0.31 -11.69 3.73
CA LYS A 109 1.65 -12.22 4.05
C LYS A 109 1.71 -13.75 3.98
N LEU A 110 0.63 -14.45 4.33
CA LEU A 110 0.55 -15.91 4.24
C LEU A 110 0.65 -16.38 2.78
N LEU A 111 -0.08 -15.76 1.85
CA LEU A 111 0.04 -16.07 0.42
C LEU A 111 1.39 -15.66 -0.19
N GLU A 112 2.00 -14.59 0.32
CA GLU A 112 3.36 -14.17 -0.07
C GLU A 112 4.44 -15.17 0.38
N VAL A 113 4.24 -15.85 1.52
CA VAL A 113 5.14 -16.88 2.07
C VAL A 113 4.89 -18.26 1.46
N ILE A 114 3.66 -18.60 1.05
CA ILE A 114 3.32 -19.87 0.40
C ILE A 114 3.78 -19.85 -1.07
N ARG A 115 5.11 -19.97 -1.25
CA ARG A 115 5.78 -20.09 -2.55
C ARG A 115 5.62 -21.51 -3.11
N LEU A 116 4.55 -21.74 -3.88
CA LEU A 116 4.44 -22.96 -4.68
C LEU A 116 5.48 -22.93 -5.81
N PRO A 117 6.35 -23.96 -5.95
CA PRO A 117 7.47 -23.95 -6.90
C PRO A 117 7.07 -24.05 -8.38
N SER A 118 5.78 -24.16 -8.70
CA SER A 118 5.25 -24.36 -10.05
C SER A 118 4.33 -23.24 -10.55
N VAL A 119 4.18 -22.14 -9.80
CA VAL A 119 3.36 -20.98 -10.19
C VAL A 119 4.11 -19.67 -9.92
N PRO A 120 3.83 -18.58 -10.65
CA PRO A 120 4.35 -17.25 -10.33
C PRO A 120 3.84 -16.75 -8.97
N GLU A 121 4.50 -15.72 -8.43
CA GLU A 121 4.15 -15.14 -7.13
C GLU A 121 2.69 -14.70 -7.07
N ILE A 122 1.95 -15.27 -6.12
CA ILE A 122 0.51 -15.01 -5.97
C ILE A 122 0.33 -13.59 -5.40
N PRO A 123 -0.48 -12.70 -6.03
CA PRO A 123 -0.68 -11.35 -5.54
C PRO A 123 -1.22 -11.34 -4.09
N PRO A 124 -0.59 -10.60 -3.15
CA PRO A 124 -1.05 -10.54 -1.75
C PRO A 124 -2.50 -10.07 -1.58
N LEU A 125 -3.05 -9.37 -2.58
CA LEU A 125 -4.46 -8.98 -2.66
C LEU A 125 -5.42 -10.18 -2.67
N LEU A 126 -5.02 -11.31 -3.25
CA LEU A 126 -5.81 -12.55 -3.15
C LEU A 126 -5.82 -13.08 -1.71
N GLY A 127 -4.70 -12.97 -0.99
CA GLY A 127 -4.61 -13.33 0.43
C GLY A 127 -5.46 -12.44 1.33
N MET A 128 -5.49 -11.13 1.04
CA MET A 128 -6.40 -10.18 1.72
C MET A 128 -7.87 -10.51 1.47
N LEU A 129 -8.23 -10.85 0.22
CA LEU A 129 -9.60 -11.22 -0.17
C LEU A 129 -10.03 -12.54 0.48
N LEU A 130 -9.17 -13.56 0.46
CA LEU A 130 -9.43 -14.87 1.09
C LEU A 130 -9.56 -14.75 2.61
N ALA A 131 -8.78 -13.88 3.26
CA ALA A 131 -8.94 -13.59 4.68
C ALA A 131 -10.29 -12.93 5.00
N GLY A 132 -10.72 -11.93 4.21
CA GLY A 132 -12.04 -11.32 4.35
C GLY A 132 -13.19 -12.32 4.14
N PHE A 133 -13.05 -13.21 3.15
CA PHE A 133 -13.98 -14.32 2.93
C PHE A 133 -14.01 -15.28 4.13
N ALA A 134 -12.86 -15.68 4.67
CA ALA A 134 -12.78 -16.58 5.82
C ALA A 134 -13.42 -15.96 7.08
N VAL A 135 -13.11 -14.70 7.40
CA VAL A 135 -13.71 -13.97 8.54
C VAL A 135 -15.24 -13.95 8.45
N ARG A 136 -15.79 -13.76 7.23
CA ARG A 136 -17.25 -13.72 7.02
C ARG A 136 -17.94 -15.09 7.02
N ASN A 137 -17.22 -16.19 6.80
CA ASN A 137 -17.80 -17.54 6.72
C ASN A 137 -17.53 -18.41 7.95
N VAL A 138 -16.55 -18.07 8.79
CA VAL A 138 -16.32 -18.75 10.08
C VAL A 138 -17.20 -18.09 11.16
N PRO A 139 -18.18 -18.79 11.77
CA PRO A 139 -19.16 -18.17 12.67
C PRO A 139 -18.51 -17.39 13.82
N PHE A 140 -17.55 -18.01 14.52
CA PHE A 140 -16.81 -17.38 15.63
C PHE A 140 -16.12 -16.06 15.24
N LEU A 141 -15.71 -15.89 13.99
CA LEU A 141 -15.13 -14.63 13.51
C LEU A 141 -16.23 -13.66 13.09
N SER A 142 -17.25 -14.13 12.36
CA SER A 142 -18.36 -13.29 11.88
C SER A 142 -19.21 -12.70 13.00
N ASP A 143 -19.40 -13.41 14.12
CA ASP A 143 -20.18 -12.95 15.26
C ASP A 143 -19.49 -11.78 15.99
N ILE A 144 -18.15 -11.80 16.05
CA ILE A 144 -17.33 -10.79 16.72
C ILE A 144 -17.05 -9.59 15.79
N THR A 145 -17.02 -9.81 14.46
CA THR A 145 -16.62 -8.80 13.45
C THR A 145 -17.79 -8.07 12.80
N TYR A 146 -18.61 -7.41 13.62
CA TYR A 146 -19.60 -6.45 13.10
C TYR A 146 -18.93 -5.21 12.50
N ILE A 147 -19.38 -4.79 11.31
CA ILE A 147 -19.02 -3.51 10.68
C ILE A 147 -20.30 -2.90 10.09
N SER A 148 -20.59 -1.64 10.41
CA SER A 148 -21.74 -0.92 9.87
C SER A 148 -21.55 -0.64 8.37
N ASN A 149 -22.61 -0.77 7.57
CA ASN A 149 -22.51 -0.61 6.11
C ASN A 149 -22.10 0.82 5.72
N GLU A 150 -22.50 1.82 6.51
CA GLU A 150 -22.09 3.23 6.32
C GLU A 150 -20.57 3.38 6.44
N LEU A 151 -19.96 2.98 7.56
CA LEU A 151 -18.51 3.01 7.76
C LEU A 151 -17.77 2.19 6.68
N SER A 152 -18.30 1.01 6.34
CA SER A 152 -17.76 0.15 5.28
C SER A 152 -17.79 0.84 3.90
N SER A 153 -18.86 1.58 3.57
CA SER A 153 -19.00 2.32 2.31
C SER A 153 -18.12 3.57 2.28
N THR A 154 -18.07 4.34 3.36
CA THR A 154 -17.22 5.54 3.50
C THR A 154 -15.75 5.19 3.35
N LEU A 155 -15.28 4.10 3.98
CA LEU A 155 -13.91 3.62 3.82
C LEU A 155 -13.58 3.19 2.39
N ARG A 156 -14.46 2.40 1.74
CA ARG A 156 -14.29 2.00 0.33
C ARG A 156 -14.19 3.22 -0.60
N ASN A 157 -15.10 4.17 -0.47
CA ASN A 157 -15.15 5.37 -1.30
C ASN A 157 -13.93 6.27 -1.06
N THR A 158 -13.51 6.43 0.20
CA THR A 158 -12.32 7.22 0.57
C THR A 158 -11.04 6.58 0.01
N ALA A 159 -10.87 5.27 0.18
CA ALA A 159 -9.72 4.55 -0.33
C ALA A 159 -9.63 4.59 -1.87
N LEU A 160 -10.75 4.37 -2.56
CA LEU A 160 -10.84 4.49 -4.02
C LEU A 160 -10.52 5.93 -4.49
N THR A 161 -11.02 6.95 -3.79
CA THR A 161 -10.71 8.35 -4.08
C THR A 161 -9.22 8.64 -3.93
N ILE A 162 -8.58 8.21 -2.84
CA ILE A 162 -7.14 8.37 -2.62
C ILE A 162 -6.32 7.67 -3.71
N ILE A 163 -6.72 6.45 -4.11
CA ILE A 163 -6.05 5.69 -5.18
C ILE A 163 -6.17 6.41 -6.52
N LEU A 164 -7.37 6.88 -6.91
CA LEU A 164 -7.58 7.58 -8.18
C LEU A 164 -6.92 8.97 -8.21
N VAL A 165 -6.85 9.69 -7.07
CA VAL A 165 -6.09 10.94 -6.97
C VAL A 165 -4.59 10.68 -7.13
N ARG A 166 -4.02 9.66 -6.47
CA ARG A 166 -2.62 9.25 -6.69
C ARG A 166 -2.39 8.78 -8.12
N ALA A 167 -3.36 8.10 -8.74
CA ALA A 167 -3.33 7.68 -10.14
C ALA A 167 -3.14 8.89 -11.07
N GLY A 168 -4.04 9.87 -10.98
CA GLY A 168 -4.03 11.06 -11.83
C GLY A 168 -2.77 11.93 -11.64
N LEU A 169 -2.27 12.05 -10.41
CA LEU A 169 -1.03 12.77 -10.10
C LEU A 169 0.24 12.05 -10.58
N GLY A 170 0.18 10.73 -10.80
CA GLY A 170 1.31 9.94 -11.32
C GLY A 170 1.40 9.86 -12.84
N LEU A 171 0.42 10.38 -13.60
CA LEU A 171 0.41 10.32 -15.06
C LEU A 171 1.41 11.31 -15.69
N ASP A 172 2.24 10.86 -16.63
CA ASP A 172 2.92 11.76 -17.57
C ASP A 172 1.94 12.24 -18.66
N PRO A 173 1.58 13.55 -18.70
CA PRO A 173 0.69 14.08 -19.73
C PRO A 173 1.31 14.05 -21.13
N GLN A 174 2.65 14.00 -21.28
CA GLN A 174 3.32 13.97 -22.58
C GLN A 174 3.26 12.57 -23.21
N ALA A 175 3.62 11.52 -22.48
CA ALA A 175 3.39 10.14 -22.90
C ALA A 175 1.90 9.87 -23.17
N LEU A 176 0.99 10.32 -22.31
CA LEU A 176 -0.44 10.11 -22.51
C LEU A 176 -0.97 10.83 -23.77
N LYS A 177 -0.53 12.06 -24.04
CA LYS A 177 -0.87 12.81 -25.27
C LYS A 177 -0.44 12.07 -26.53
N ASN A 178 0.72 11.41 -26.51
CA ASN A 178 1.25 10.62 -27.61
C ASN A 178 0.48 9.28 -27.75
N LEU A 179 0.16 8.62 -26.64
CA LEU A 179 -0.45 7.29 -26.60
C LEU A 179 -1.99 7.29 -26.62
N LYS A 180 -2.66 8.46 -26.59
CA LYS A 180 -4.13 8.60 -26.47
C LYS A 180 -4.97 7.69 -27.37
N ARG A 181 -4.54 7.42 -28.62
CA ARG A 181 -5.25 6.50 -29.54
C ARG A 181 -5.11 5.03 -29.14
N VAL A 182 -3.97 4.65 -28.58
CA VAL A 182 -3.72 3.33 -27.99
C VAL A 182 -4.53 3.19 -26.70
N CYS A 183 -4.50 4.20 -25.84
CA CYS A 183 -5.27 4.27 -24.59
C CYS A 183 -6.77 4.06 -24.83
N LEU A 184 -7.36 4.80 -25.77
CA LEU A 184 -8.78 4.68 -26.11
C LEU A 184 -9.13 3.27 -26.61
N ARG A 185 -8.27 2.66 -27.44
CA ARG A 185 -8.48 1.31 -27.97
C ARG A 185 -8.31 0.23 -26.90
N LEU A 186 -7.35 0.41 -25.99
CA LEU A 186 -7.04 -0.50 -24.88
C LEU A 186 -8.13 -0.49 -23.80
N SER A 187 -8.81 0.63 -23.63
CA SER A 187 -9.98 0.76 -22.75
C SER A 187 -11.27 0.27 -23.43
N MET A 188 -11.69 0.91 -24.54
CA MET A 188 -13.00 0.59 -25.17
C MET A 188 -13.08 -0.81 -25.79
N GLY A 189 -11.98 -1.32 -26.33
CA GLY A 189 -11.97 -2.58 -27.08
C GLY A 189 -12.24 -3.81 -26.21
N PRO A 190 -11.40 -4.08 -25.19
CA PRO A 190 -11.59 -5.19 -24.25
C PRO A 190 -12.91 -5.07 -23.49
N CYS A 191 -13.19 -3.95 -22.81
CA CYS A 191 -14.40 -3.75 -21.99
C CYS A 191 -15.69 -4.12 -22.74
N LEU A 192 -15.87 -3.59 -23.96
CA LEU A 192 -17.07 -3.88 -24.77
C LEU A 192 -17.12 -5.33 -25.26
N MET A 193 -15.98 -5.91 -25.64
CA MET A 193 -15.91 -7.32 -26.06
C MET A 193 -16.20 -8.28 -24.90
N GLU A 194 -15.65 -8.00 -23.72
CA GLU A 194 -15.83 -8.81 -22.50
C GLU A 194 -17.25 -8.67 -21.94
N ALA A 195 -17.84 -7.47 -21.99
CA ALA A 195 -19.23 -7.26 -21.62
C ALA A 195 -20.19 -7.98 -22.59
N CYS A 196 -19.94 -7.93 -23.90
CA CYS A 196 -20.74 -8.64 -24.90
C CYS A 196 -20.58 -10.17 -24.79
N SER A 197 -19.34 -10.65 -24.59
CA SER A 197 -19.05 -12.08 -24.40
C SER A 197 -19.74 -12.62 -23.15
N THR A 198 -19.62 -11.93 -22.02
CA THR A 198 -20.31 -12.26 -20.77
C THR A 198 -21.83 -12.24 -20.93
N ALA A 199 -22.39 -11.29 -21.69
CA ALA A 199 -23.83 -11.23 -21.98
C ALA A 199 -24.32 -12.44 -22.79
N VAL A 200 -23.58 -12.83 -23.83
CA VAL A 200 -23.87 -14.03 -24.64
C VAL A 200 -23.74 -15.31 -23.80
N ILE A 201 -22.65 -15.45 -23.03
CA ILE A 201 -22.40 -16.63 -22.20
C ILE A 201 -23.48 -16.77 -21.11
N SER A 202 -23.81 -15.69 -20.38
CA SER A 202 -24.84 -15.74 -19.34
C SER A 202 -26.25 -15.97 -19.89
N HIS A 203 -26.56 -15.48 -21.11
CA HIS A 203 -27.82 -15.80 -21.78
C HIS A 203 -27.93 -17.31 -22.04
N PHE A 204 -26.93 -17.94 -22.67
CA PHE A 204 -27.00 -19.35 -23.06
C PHE A 204 -26.69 -20.35 -21.92
N LEU A 205 -25.86 -19.99 -20.94
CA LEU A 205 -25.47 -20.87 -19.84
C LEU A 205 -26.40 -20.75 -18.62
N MET A 206 -26.89 -19.54 -18.32
CA MET A 206 -27.70 -19.25 -17.12
C MET A 206 -29.17 -18.94 -17.45
N ASN A 207 -29.56 -18.92 -18.73
CA ASN A 207 -30.89 -18.55 -19.21
C ASN A 207 -31.32 -17.12 -18.79
N PHE A 208 -30.36 -16.22 -18.56
CA PHE A 208 -30.63 -14.83 -18.19
C PHE A 208 -31.19 -14.05 -19.38
N PRO A 209 -32.19 -13.14 -19.20
CA PRO A 209 -32.60 -12.22 -20.25
C PRO A 209 -31.43 -11.30 -20.65
N TRP A 210 -31.36 -10.92 -21.93
CA TRP A 210 -30.24 -10.13 -22.50
C TRP A 210 -29.88 -8.88 -21.68
N GLN A 211 -30.87 -8.18 -21.12
CA GLN A 211 -30.67 -6.99 -20.29
C GLN A 211 -29.87 -7.29 -19.02
N TRP A 212 -30.14 -8.43 -18.36
CA TRP A 212 -29.39 -8.92 -17.22
C TRP A 212 -28.01 -9.47 -17.61
N GLY A 213 -27.91 -10.08 -18.80
CA GLY A 213 -26.62 -10.51 -19.36
C GLY A 213 -25.66 -9.35 -19.61
N PHE A 214 -26.14 -8.25 -20.22
CA PHE A 214 -25.33 -7.03 -20.39
C PHE A 214 -25.05 -6.31 -19.07
N LEU A 215 -26.01 -6.30 -18.12
CA LEU A 215 -25.80 -5.76 -16.77
C LEU A 215 -24.64 -6.49 -16.07
N LEU A 216 -24.64 -7.83 -16.11
CA LEU A 216 -23.55 -8.66 -15.59
C LEU A 216 -22.24 -8.43 -16.37
N GLY A 217 -22.33 -8.30 -17.70
CA GLY A 217 -21.19 -8.03 -18.56
C GLY A 217 -20.41 -6.78 -18.18
N PHE A 218 -21.09 -5.67 -17.91
CA PHE A 218 -20.45 -4.43 -17.45
C PHE A 218 -19.94 -4.48 -16.00
N VAL A 219 -20.41 -5.42 -15.16
CA VAL A 219 -19.84 -5.66 -13.83
C VAL A 219 -18.58 -6.52 -13.90
N VAL A 220 -18.53 -7.49 -14.82
CA VAL A 220 -17.41 -8.43 -14.97
C VAL A 220 -16.25 -7.82 -15.76
N GLY A 221 -16.54 -7.08 -16.84
CA GLY A 221 -15.55 -6.44 -17.71
C GLY A 221 -15.04 -5.07 -17.23
N ALA A 222 -14.93 -4.87 -15.91
CA ALA A 222 -14.45 -3.63 -15.28
C ALA A 222 -13.07 -3.83 -14.63
N VAL A 223 -12.06 -3.09 -15.10
CA VAL A 223 -10.65 -3.29 -14.70
C VAL A 223 -10.31 -2.55 -13.40
N SER A 224 -10.32 -3.28 -12.27
CA SER A 224 -10.10 -2.72 -10.93
C SER A 224 -8.83 -1.84 -10.78
N PRO A 225 -8.97 -0.50 -10.60
CA PRO A 225 -7.83 0.40 -10.48
C PRO A 225 -7.10 0.22 -9.15
N ALA A 226 -7.77 -0.29 -8.12
CA ALA A 226 -7.18 -0.59 -6.82
C ALA A 226 -6.06 -1.65 -6.90
N VAL A 227 -6.07 -2.49 -7.95
CA VAL A 227 -5.01 -3.46 -8.25
C VAL A 227 -4.00 -2.87 -9.22
N VAL A 228 -4.46 -2.27 -10.33
CA VAL A 228 -3.58 -1.81 -11.42
C VAL A 228 -2.77 -0.59 -11.03
N VAL A 229 -3.37 0.42 -10.40
CA VAL A 229 -2.71 1.70 -10.12
C VAL A 229 -1.49 1.55 -9.20
N PRO A 230 -1.58 0.90 -8.02
CA PRO A 230 -0.42 0.80 -7.14
C PRO A 230 0.73 0.02 -7.78
N SER A 231 0.42 -1.04 -8.54
CA SER A 231 1.41 -1.83 -9.28
C SER A 231 2.08 -1.03 -10.39
N MET A 232 1.33 -0.28 -11.20
CA MET A 232 1.90 0.54 -12.28
C MET A 232 2.75 1.69 -11.73
N LEU A 233 2.30 2.37 -10.67
CA LEU A 233 3.09 3.39 -9.99
C LEU A 233 4.38 2.82 -9.40
N HIS A 234 4.33 1.61 -8.81
CA HIS A 234 5.53 0.94 -8.29
C HIS A 234 6.52 0.51 -9.39
N LEU A 235 6.04 0.13 -10.58
CA LEU A 235 6.89 -0.11 -11.75
C LEU A 235 7.51 1.19 -12.27
N GLN A 236 6.74 2.29 -12.25
CA GLN A 236 7.19 3.63 -12.63
C GLN A 236 8.23 4.22 -11.68
N GLU A 237 8.05 4.05 -10.37
CA GLU A 237 9.04 4.39 -9.32
C GLU A 237 10.35 3.60 -9.50
N LYS A 238 10.30 2.43 -10.14
CA LYS A 238 11.45 1.59 -10.54
C LYS A 238 11.94 1.83 -11.99
N GLY A 239 11.38 2.80 -12.71
CA GLY A 239 11.75 3.14 -14.09
C GLY A 239 11.25 2.20 -15.19
N TYR A 240 10.54 1.11 -14.87
CA TYR A 240 10.12 0.11 -15.84
C TYR A 240 9.06 0.64 -16.82
N GLY A 241 9.34 0.53 -18.12
CA GLY A 241 8.40 0.87 -19.19
C GLY A 241 8.18 2.37 -19.43
N ILE A 242 8.93 3.25 -18.75
CA ILE A 242 8.70 4.71 -18.77
C ILE A 242 8.96 5.35 -20.13
N GLU A 243 10.04 5.00 -20.82
CA GLU A 243 10.30 5.49 -22.19
C GLU A 243 9.16 5.20 -23.18
N LYS A 244 8.40 4.14 -22.92
CA LYS A 244 7.30 3.68 -23.77
C LYS A 244 5.92 4.10 -23.20
N GLY A 245 5.92 4.85 -22.09
CA GLY A 245 4.73 5.35 -21.41
C GLY A 245 3.81 4.25 -20.86
N ILE A 246 4.31 3.03 -20.63
CA ILE A 246 3.45 1.87 -20.34
C ILE A 246 2.68 2.02 -19.01
N PRO A 247 3.30 2.41 -17.87
CA PRO A 247 2.55 2.63 -16.63
C PRO A 247 1.45 3.70 -16.79
N THR A 248 1.81 4.86 -17.34
CA THR A 248 0.88 5.96 -17.68
C THR A 248 -0.28 5.50 -18.56
N LEU A 249 0.01 4.69 -19.59
CA LEU A 249 -0.99 4.15 -20.51
C LEU A 249 -1.96 3.20 -19.81
N LEU A 250 -1.48 2.28 -18.95
CA LEU A 250 -2.35 1.34 -18.24
C LEU A 250 -3.18 2.04 -17.17
N ILE A 251 -2.61 2.98 -16.41
CA ILE A 251 -3.34 3.79 -15.42
C ILE A 251 -4.46 4.60 -16.08
N ALA A 252 -4.16 5.26 -17.20
CA ALA A 252 -5.16 6.03 -17.93
C ALA A 252 -6.21 5.13 -18.63
N ALA A 253 -5.81 3.97 -19.14
CA ALA A 253 -6.74 3.03 -19.78
C ALA A 253 -7.71 2.40 -18.78
N SER A 254 -7.25 1.93 -17.61
CA SER A 254 -8.15 1.39 -16.56
C SER A 254 -9.07 2.46 -15.99
N SER A 255 -8.61 3.71 -15.87
CA SER A 255 -9.47 4.83 -15.44
C SER A 255 -10.57 5.17 -16.46
N LEU A 256 -10.33 4.98 -17.75
CA LEU A 256 -11.35 5.13 -18.80
C LEU A 256 -12.26 3.91 -18.93
N ASP A 257 -11.73 2.71 -18.65
CA ASP A 257 -12.43 1.43 -18.59
C ASP A 257 -13.54 1.48 -17.52
N ASP A 258 -13.20 1.84 -16.28
CA ASP A 258 -14.16 2.08 -15.18
C ASP A 258 -15.29 3.04 -15.59
N ILE A 259 -14.96 4.15 -16.27
CA ILE A 259 -15.95 5.14 -16.74
C ILE A 259 -16.91 4.51 -17.76
N LEU A 260 -16.42 3.66 -18.66
CA LEU A 260 -17.25 2.97 -19.65
C LEU A 260 -18.09 1.86 -19.02
N ALA A 261 -17.50 1.06 -18.14
CA ALA A 261 -18.16 0.01 -17.40
C ALA A 261 -19.32 0.57 -16.55
N ILE A 262 -19.08 1.63 -15.76
CA ILE A 262 -20.13 2.25 -14.94
C ILE A 262 -21.20 2.96 -15.80
N THR A 263 -20.84 3.52 -16.96
CA THR A 263 -21.80 4.09 -17.92
C THR A 263 -22.71 3.00 -18.50
N GLY A 264 -22.12 1.91 -18.98
CA GLY A 264 -22.83 0.76 -19.55
C GLY A 264 -23.71 0.06 -18.53
N PHE A 265 -23.18 -0.18 -17.32
CA PHE A 265 -23.94 -0.69 -16.19
C PHE A 265 -25.15 0.17 -15.88
N ASN A 266 -24.98 1.50 -15.71
CA ASN A 266 -26.08 2.40 -15.40
C ASN A 266 -27.13 2.48 -16.52
N ALA A 267 -26.72 2.37 -17.79
CA ALA A 267 -27.64 2.29 -18.92
C ALA A 267 -28.45 0.98 -18.90
N CYS A 268 -27.81 -0.18 -18.69
CA CYS A 268 -28.48 -1.47 -18.56
C CYS A 268 -29.38 -1.53 -17.33
N PHE A 269 -28.92 -1.02 -16.18
CA PHE A 269 -29.69 -0.95 -14.93
C PHE A 269 -30.96 -0.10 -15.13
N SER A 270 -30.83 1.04 -15.81
CA SER A 270 -31.96 1.90 -16.17
C SER A 270 -32.98 1.20 -17.08
N ILE A 271 -32.53 0.31 -17.98
CA ILE A 271 -33.41 -0.49 -18.85
C ILE A 271 -34.12 -1.61 -18.07
N VAL A 272 -33.47 -2.20 -17.06
CA VAL A 272 -34.03 -3.29 -16.24
C VAL A 272 -35.05 -2.77 -15.22
N PHE A 273 -34.75 -1.64 -14.55
CA PHE A 273 -35.49 -1.21 -13.35
C PHE A 273 -36.36 0.04 -13.50
N SER A 274 -36.23 0.84 -14.57
CA SER A 274 -37.01 2.08 -14.70
C SER A 274 -38.24 1.91 -15.60
N SER A 275 -39.41 2.30 -15.08
CA SER A 275 -40.69 2.31 -15.81
C SER A 275 -40.89 3.55 -16.71
N GLY A 276 -39.85 4.38 -16.87
CA GLY A 276 -39.90 5.60 -17.69
C GLY A 276 -39.43 5.41 -19.15
N ASN A 277 -39.35 6.50 -19.90
CA ASN A 277 -38.81 6.50 -21.26
C ASN A 277 -37.33 6.06 -21.25
N ILE A 278 -37.03 4.90 -21.86
CA ILE A 278 -35.69 4.31 -21.92
C ILE A 278 -34.64 5.33 -22.41
N SER A 279 -34.97 6.12 -23.43
CA SER A 279 -34.09 7.13 -24.01
C SER A 279 -33.69 8.24 -23.05
N SER A 280 -34.61 8.76 -22.22
CA SER A 280 -34.28 9.81 -21.24
C SER A 280 -33.44 9.28 -20.07
N ASN A 281 -33.60 8.00 -19.74
CA ASN A 281 -32.85 7.37 -18.64
C ASN A 281 -31.39 7.13 -19.06
N VAL A 282 -31.17 6.52 -20.22
CA VAL A 282 -29.83 6.32 -20.80
C VAL A 282 -29.12 7.65 -21.07
N LEU A 283 -29.85 8.67 -21.54
CA LEU A 283 -29.31 10.02 -21.70
C LEU A 283 -28.91 10.68 -20.36
N SER A 284 -29.63 10.38 -19.28
CA SER A 284 -29.27 10.87 -17.93
C SER A 284 -27.97 10.24 -17.44
N SER A 285 -27.76 8.92 -17.62
CA SER A 285 -26.49 8.26 -17.28
C SER A 285 -25.30 8.89 -18.02
N LEU A 286 -25.46 9.20 -19.32
CA LEU A 286 -24.43 9.89 -20.11
C LEU A 286 -24.20 11.34 -19.64
N ARG A 287 -25.26 12.09 -19.32
CA ARG A 287 -25.18 13.46 -18.78
C ARG A 287 -24.36 13.49 -17.49
N ASP A 288 -24.61 12.56 -16.58
CA ASP A 288 -23.99 12.58 -15.25
C ASP A 288 -22.49 12.27 -15.31
N VAL A 289 -22.07 11.43 -16.26
CA VAL A 289 -20.65 11.18 -16.58
C VAL A 289 -20.00 12.42 -17.21
N ILE A 290 -20.67 13.09 -18.16
CA ILE A 290 -20.17 14.34 -18.76
C ILE A 290 -20.03 15.44 -17.70
N LEU A 291 -20.98 15.56 -16.78
CA LEU A 291 -20.94 16.50 -15.67
C LEU A 291 -19.79 16.19 -14.70
N GLY A 292 -19.57 14.92 -14.36
CA GLY A 292 -18.44 14.47 -13.55
C GLY A 292 -17.09 14.81 -14.18
N VAL A 293 -16.92 14.59 -15.49
CA VAL A 293 -15.71 14.99 -16.24
C VAL A 293 -15.53 16.51 -16.24
N LEU A 294 -16.59 17.28 -16.46
CA LEU A 294 -16.53 18.74 -16.47
C LEU A 294 -16.15 19.30 -15.10
N LEU A 295 -16.76 18.80 -14.01
CA LEU A 295 -16.40 19.15 -12.64
C LEU A 295 -14.96 18.76 -12.30
N GLY A 296 -14.51 17.58 -12.74
CA GLY A 296 -13.13 17.12 -12.60
C GLY A 296 -12.12 18.04 -13.30
N ILE A 297 -12.44 18.53 -14.50
CA ILE A 297 -11.60 19.51 -15.22
C ILE A 297 -11.56 20.85 -14.47
N VAL A 298 -12.70 21.35 -13.97
CA VAL A 298 -12.76 22.60 -13.19
C VAL A 298 -11.95 22.48 -11.90
N LEU A 299 -12.11 21.40 -11.14
CA LEU A 299 -11.36 21.14 -9.91
C LEU A 299 -9.86 20.93 -10.18
N GLY A 300 -9.49 20.25 -11.26
CA GLY A 300 -8.09 20.10 -11.68
C GLY A 300 -7.44 21.42 -12.10
N MET A 301 -8.17 22.29 -12.80
CA MET A 301 -7.70 23.63 -13.14
C MET A 301 -7.57 24.54 -11.92
N PHE A 302 -8.50 24.44 -10.95
CA PHE A 302 -8.38 25.11 -9.65
C PHE A 302 -7.16 24.62 -8.87
N ALA A 303 -6.98 23.30 -8.74
CA ALA A 303 -5.84 22.67 -8.08
C ALA A 303 -4.49 22.96 -8.78
N ARG A 304 -4.50 23.33 -10.06
CA ARG A 304 -3.31 23.83 -10.78
C ARG A 304 -2.98 25.28 -10.46
N HIS A 305 -3.96 26.11 -10.10
CA HIS A 305 -3.77 27.55 -9.87
C HIS A 305 -3.60 27.92 -8.39
N PHE A 306 -4.17 27.13 -7.47
CA PHE A 306 -4.08 27.36 -6.02
C PHE A 306 -2.70 27.13 -5.36
N PRO A 307 -1.79 26.23 -5.81
CA PRO A 307 -0.45 26.13 -5.23
C PRO A 307 0.38 27.37 -5.58
N GLY A 308 0.50 28.29 -4.61
CA GLY A 308 1.22 29.55 -4.76
C GLY A 308 2.68 29.35 -5.19
N SER A 309 3.15 30.21 -6.10
CA SER A 309 4.45 30.09 -6.76
C SER A 309 5.66 30.13 -5.80
N ASP A 310 5.45 30.58 -4.56
CA ASP A 310 6.45 30.61 -3.49
C ASP A 310 6.87 29.21 -3.03
N GLN A 311 5.98 28.21 -3.10
CA GLN A 311 6.32 26.80 -2.86
C GLN A 311 7.31 26.28 -3.92
N LEU A 312 7.15 26.70 -5.18
CA LEU A 312 8.03 26.30 -6.29
C LEU A 312 9.45 26.90 -6.14
N LYS A 313 9.55 28.13 -5.60
CA LYS A 313 10.84 28.73 -5.24
C LYS A 313 11.54 27.95 -4.14
N TYR A 314 10.81 27.54 -3.09
CA TYR A 314 11.38 26.76 -2.00
C TYR A 314 11.89 25.39 -2.47
N TYR A 315 11.12 24.69 -3.30
CA TYR A 315 11.53 23.39 -3.85
C TYR A 315 12.80 23.52 -4.70
N ASN A 316 12.83 24.48 -5.64
CA ASN A 316 13.98 24.68 -6.52
C ASN A 316 15.24 25.12 -5.74
N HIS A 317 15.10 25.97 -4.71
CA HIS A 317 16.22 26.38 -3.86
C HIS A 317 16.75 25.21 -2.99
N PHE A 318 15.88 24.29 -2.58
CA PHE A 318 16.29 23.09 -1.83
C PHE A 318 17.02 22.08 -2.73
N THR A 319 16.56 21.88 -3.97
CA THR A 319 17.26 21.00 -4.93
C THR A 319 18.55 21.60 -5.48
N ASP A 320 18.61 22.91 -5.75
CA ASP A 320 19.86 23.57 -6.20
C ASP A 320 20.90 23.60 -5.06
N GLY A 321 20.47 23.84 -3.82
CA GLY A 321 21.32 23.70 -2.63
C GLY A 321 21.86 22.27 -2.50
N SER A 322 20.97 21.28 -2.41
CA SER A 322 21.36 19.88 -2.19
C SER A 322 22.21 19.27 -3.32
N ILE A 323 22.16 19.80 -4.55
CA ILE A 323 23.05 19.36 -5.64
C ILE A 323 24.44 20.01 -5.50
N ARG A 324 24.51 21.25 -5.02
CA ARG A 324 25.78 21.95 -4.78
C ARG A 324 26.49 21.40 -3.55
N ASP A 325 25.78 21.10 -2.47
CA ASP A 325 26.31 20.48 -1.25
C ASP A 325 26.89 19.06 -1.49
N VAL A 326 26.44 18.38 -2.55
CA VAL A 326 27.01 17.10 -3.02
C VAL A 326 28.23 17.35 -3.90
N ALA A 327 28.15 18.26 -4.87
CA ALA A 327 29.27 18.56 -5.77
C ALA A 327 30.50 19.16 -5.04
N GLU A 328 30.30 19.92 -3.97
CA GLU A 328 31.36 20.51 -3.14
C GLU A 328 31.96 19.52 -2.13
N ASN A 329 31.42 18.28 -2.04
CA ASN A 329 31.96 17.16 -1.26
C ASN A 329 32.73 16.12 -2.12
N GLU A 330 32.72 16.26 -3.46
CA GLU A 330 33.43 15.35 -4.39
C GLU A 330 34.70 15.97 -5.00
N THR A 331 35.19 17.09 -4.43
CA THR A 331 36.38 17.85 -4.90
C THR A 331 37.41 18.10 -3.80
#